data_AF-A0A249MS33-F1
#
_entry.id   AF-A0A249MS33-F1
#
_cell.length_a   1.000
_cell.length_b   1.000
_cell.length_c   1.000
_cell.angle_alpha   90.00
_cell.angle_beta   90.00
_cell.angle_gamma   90.00
#
_symmetry.space_group_name_H-M   'P 1'
#
loop_
_entity.id
_entity.type
_entity.pdbx_description
1 polymer ?
#
loop_
_entity_poly.entity_id
_entity_poly.type
_entity_poly.pdbx_seq_one_letter_code
_entity_poly.pdbx_strand_id
1 'polypeptide(L)'
;MADNCCASACGSKQTLNDPRWRRVLWIALGLNALMFVIEIVAGFMAHSRSLQADALDFLGDAANYAISLGVAGMALQWRARAALIKGITILLFGIGVLASAVWGLLHGATPDPFAMGIVGFLALLVNISVALMLYRYRAGDANMRSVWICSRNDAINNVLVIAAGLAVLWLGSGLPDLLVAFAMAALGISGGWQIVRQSVHELRENQAPAV
;
A
#
# COMPACT_ATOMS: atom_id res chain seq x y z
N MET A 1 -9.74 8.85 0.48
CA MET A 1 -8.68 9.89 0.36
C MET A 1 -7.33 9.31 -0.11
N ALA A 2 -7.07 8.01 0.07
CA ALA A 2 -5.94 7.28 -0.55
C ALA A 2 -6.14 7.04 -2.07
N ASP A 3 -7.38 7.18 -2.55
CA ASP A 3 -7.84 6.77 -3.88
C ASP A 3 -7.16 7.47 -5.07
N ASN A 4 -6.76 8.74 -4.93
CA ASN A 4 -6.20 9.54 -6.04
C ASN A 4 -4.68 9.39 -6.22
N CYS A 5 -4.00 8.68 -5.33
CA CYS A 5 -2.54 8.71 -5.33
C CYS A 5 -1.91 7.60 -6.19
N CYS A 6 -2.53 6.42 -6.30
CA CYS A 6 -2.03 5.34 -7.16
C CYS A 6 -2.18 5.62 -8.66
N ALA A 7 -3.20 6.38 -9.08
CA ALA A 7 -3.41 6.77 -10.48
C ALA A 7 -2.31 7.71 -11.02
N SER A 8 -1.69 8.50 -10.13
CA SER A 8 -0.72 9.54 -10.47
C SER A 8 0.75 9.12 -10.26
N ALA A 9 0.99 7.96 -9.65
CA ALA A 9 2.32 7.41 -9.38
C ALA A 9 3.03 6.83 -10.64
N CYS A 10 2.34 6.78 -11.79
CA CYS A 10 2.94 6.46 -13.09
C CYS A 10 3.80 7.64 -13.58
N GLY A 11 4.98 7.80 -13.00
CA GLY A 11 5.85 8.96 -13.21
C GLY A 11 6.04 9.42 -14.65
N SER A 12 6.03 10.74 -14.82
CA SER A 12 6.39 11.42 -16.07
C SER A 12 7.88 11.13 -16.40
N LYS A 13 8.22 10.95 -17.70
CA LYS A 13 9.59 10.63 -18.16
C LYS A 13 10.68 11.57 -17.63
N GLN A 14 10.34 12.80 -17.20
CA GLN A 14 11.28 13.79 -16.68
C GLN A 14 11.73 13.52 -15.23
N THR A 15 10.91 12.91 -14.38
CA THR A 15 11.24 12.71 -12.95
C THR A 15 12.23 11.59 -12.68
N LEU A 16 12.35 10.65 -13.61
CA LEU A 16 13.10 9.41 -13.43
C LEU A 16 14.60 9.54 -13.75
N ASN A 17 15.01 10.68 -14.31
CA ASN A 17 16.40 10.93 -14.67
C ASN A 17 17.27 11.48 -13.52
N ASP A 18 16.71 11.83 -12.35
CA ASP A 18 17.49 12.21 -11.16
C ASP A 18 18.08 10.95 -10.47
N PRO A 19 19.42 10.78 -10.44
CA PRO A 19 20.06 9.64 -9.77
C PRO A 19 19.74 9.56 -8.27
N ARG A 20 19.50 10.70 -7.62
CA ARG A 20 19.14 10.74 -6.19
C ARG A 20 17.72 10.25 -5.97
N TRP A 21 16.78 10.62 -6.85
CA TRP A 21 15.40 10.13 -6.80
C TRP A 21 15.34 8.61 -6.98
N ARG A 22 16.05 8.08 -7.98
CA ARG A 22 16.16 6.62 -8.19
C ARG A 22 16.74 5.89 -7.00
N ARG A 23 17.75 6.47 -6.34
CA ARG A 23 18.34 5.88 -5.12
C ARG A 23 17.32 5.82 -3.97
N VAL A 24 16.55 6.88 -3.77
CA VAL A 24 15.47 6.91 -2.76
C VAL A 24 14.41 5.85 -3.09
N LEU A 25 14.00 5.72 -4.35
CA LEU A 25 13.05 4.69 -4.77
C LEU A 25 13.56 3.26 -4.54
N TRP A 26 14.84 2.98 -4.78
CA TRP A 26 15.41 1.66 -4.49
C TRP A 26 15.42 1.34 -3.00
N ILE A 27 15.74 2.32 -2.15
CA ILE A 27 15.68 2.16 -0.69
C ILE A 27 14.23 1.94 -0.24
N ALA A 28 13.30 2.77 -0.72
CA ALA A 28 11.88 2.65 -0.40
C ALA A 28 11.31 1.31 -0.84
N LEU A 29 11.66 0.83 -2.04
CA LEU A 29 11.28 -0.49 -2.55
C LEU A 29 11.76 -1.60 -1.60
N GLY A 30 13.04 -1.60 -1.22
CA GLY A 30 13.61 -2.62 -0.35
C GLY A 30 12.96 -2.64 1.03
N LEU A 31 12.75 -1.46 1.63
CA LEU A 31 12.11 -1.33 2.94
C LEU A 31 10.64 -1.79 2.92
N ASN A 32 9.86 -1.37 1.91
CA ASN A 32 8.46 -1.74 1.80
C ASN A 32 8.29 -3.24 1.49
N ALA A 33 9.11 -3.79 0.60
CA ALA A 33 9.08 -5.22 0.30
C ALA A 33 9.46 -6.07 1.53
N LEU A 34 10.44 -5.63 2.32
CA LEU A 34 10.80 -6.31 3.56
C LEU A 34 9.66 -6.22 4.59
N MET A 35 9.07 -5.04 4.79
CA MET A 35 7.94 -4.87 5.71
C MET A 35 6.74 -5.70 5.29
N PHE A 36 6.42 -5.77 4.00
CA PHE A 36 5.35 -6.66 3.50
C PHE A 36 5.54 -8.11 3.98
N VAL A 37 6.75 -8.65 3.88
CA VAL A 37 7.04 -10.02 4.32
C VAL A 37 6.94 -10.16 5.84
N ILE A 38 7.44 -9.18 6.59
CA ILE A 38 7.34 -9.18 8.05
C ILE A 38 5.88 -9.13 8.50
N GLU A 39 5.09 -8.20 7.95
CA GLU A 39 3.71 -7.98 8.33
C GLU A 39 2.79 -9.12 7.92
N ILE A 40 2.98 -9.72 6.74
CA ILE A 40 2.15 -10.85 6.33
C ILE A 40 2.38 -12.05 7.24
N VAL A 41 3.65 -12.36 7.56
CA VAL A 41 4.01 -13.47 8.46
C VAL A 41 3.49 -13.18 9.87
N ALA A 42 3.77 -11.98 10.40
CA ALA A 42 3.31 -11.59 11.71
C ALA A 42 1.78 -11.52 11.81
N GLY A 43 1.10 -11.01 10.79
CA GLY A 43 -0.36 -10.92 10.73
C GLY A 43 -1.03 -12.29 10.73
N PHE A 44 -0.43 -13.30 10.11
CA PHE A 44 -0.91 -14.68 10.22
C PHE A 44 -0.61 -15.30 11.60
N MET A 45 0.60 -15.12 12.13
CA MET A 45 1.00 -15.67 13.44
C MET A 45 0.23 -15.04 14.60
N ALA A 46 -0.03 -13.73 14.53
CA ALA A 46 -0.76 -12.96 15.53
C ALA A 46 -2.27 -12.98 15.32
N HIS A 47 -2.76 -13.64 14.26
CA HIS A 47 -4.17 -13.61 13.84
C HIS A 47 -4.75 -12.19 13.65
N SER A 48 -3.91 -11.19 13.39
CA SER A 48 -4.33 -9.79 13.19
C SER A 48 -4.70 -9.54 11.73
N ARG A 49 -5.91 -9.04 11.53
CA ARG A 49 -6.43 -8.68 10.22
C ARG A 49 -5.96 -7.29 9.82
N SER A 50 -5.71 -6.39 10.78
CA SER A 50 -5.19 -5.07 10.46
C SER A 50 -3.75 -5.15 9.97
N LEU A 51 -2.91 -6.02 10.55
CA LEU A 51 -1.55 -6.28 10.03
C LEU A 51 -1.58 -6.90 8.62
N GLN A 52 -2.54 -7.78 8.34
CA GLN A 52 -2.70 -8.33 6.98
C GLN A 52 -3.14 -7.24 5.98
N ALA A 53 -3.95 -6.28 6.43
CA ALA A 53 -4.36 -5.13 5.61
C ALA A 53 -3.21 -4.14 5.38
N ASP A 54 -2.41 -3.87 6.41
CA ASP A 54 -1.25 -2.97 6.34
C ASP A 54 -0.14 -3.55 5.43
N ALA A 55 0.05 -4.88 5.46
CA ALA A 55 0.92 -5.57 4.52
C ALA A 55 0.52 -5.32 3.06
N LEU A 56 -0.79 -5.22 2.77
CA LEU A 56 -1.27 -4.93 1.42
C LEU A 56 -0.84 -3.55 0.92
N ASP A 57 -0.83 -2.55 1.81
CA ASP A 57 -0.37 -1.20 1.49
C ASP A 57 1.13 -1.22 1.17
N PHE A 58 1.96 -1.88 1.99
CA PHE A 58 3.39 -2.10 1.72
C PHE A 58 3.66 -2.79 0.39
N LEU A 59 2.86 -3.80 0.02
CA LEU A 59 2.96 -4.47 -1.28
C LEU A 59 2.61 -3.51 -2.43
N GLY A 60 1.55 -2.73 -2.27
CA GLY A 60 1.10 -1.74 -3.24
C GLY A 60 2.16 -0.66 -3.50
N ASP A 61 2.83 -0.22 -2.45
CA ASP A 61 3.89 0.77 -2.51
C ASP A 61 5.18 0.20 -3.10
N ALA A 62 5.60 -0.99 -2.69
CA ALA A 62 6.70 -1.71 -3.31
C ALA A 62 6.46 -1.90 -4.83
N ALA A 63 5.24 -2.29 -5.23
CA ALA A 63 4.88 -2.39 -6.64
C ALA A 63 4.95 -1.04 -7.35
N ASN A 64 4.51 0.07 -6.73
CA ASN A 64 4.65 1.42 -7.28
C ASN A 64 6.11 1.81 -7.50
N TYR A 65 6.98 1.56 -6.53
CA TYR A 65 8.40 1.87 -6.64
C TYR A 65 9.08 1.00 -7.70
N ALA A 66 8.73 -0.29 -7.78
CA ALA A 66 9.23 -1.19 -8.81
C ALA A 66 8.80 -0.78 -10.23
N ILE A 67 7.52 -0.43 -10.42
CA ILE A 67 7.00 0.07 -11.71
C ILE A 67 7.70 1.37 -12.09
N SER A 68 7.85 2.28 -11.11
CA SER A 68 8.56 3.55 -11.29
C SER A 68 10.02 3.33 -11.67
N LEU A 69 10.72 2.34 -11.11
CA LEU A 69 12.12 2.07 -11.44
C LEU A 69 12.30 1.31 -12.76
N GLY A 70 11.45 0.32 -13.03
CA GLY A 70 11.61 -0.64 -14.13
C GLY A 70 10.95 -0.19 -15.44
N VAL A 71 9.78 0.44 -15.37
CA VAL A 71 8.95 0.76 -16.55
C VAL A 71 8.99 2.26 -16.91
N ALA A 72 9.73 3.04 -16.12
CA ALA A 72 10.13 4.43 -16.35
C ALA A 72 10.59 4.79 -17.77
N GLY A 73 11.16 3.83 -18.50
CA GLY A 73 11.62 4.03 -19.88
C GLY A 73 10.77 3.33 -20.95
N MET A 74 9.87 2.41 -20.57
CA MET A 74 9.16 1.56 -21.52
C MET A 74 7.89 2.22 -22.10
N ALA A 75 7.38 1.65 -23.19
CA ALA A 75 6.14 2.04 -23.83
C ALA A 75 4.94 1.99 -22.86
N LEU A 76 3.98 2.91 -23.05
CA LEU A 76 2.79 3.09 -22.20
C LEU A 76 2.03 1.79 -21.95
N GLN A 77 1.94 0.91 -22.97
CA GLN A 77 1.34 -0.43 -22.86
C GLN A 77 1.94 -1.32 -21.76
N TRP A 78 3.26 -1.27 -21.53
CA TRP A 78 3.91 -2.09 -20.50
C TRP A 78 3.65 -1.54 -19.10
N ARG A 79 3.53 -0.21 -18.97
CA ARG A 79 3.15 0.44 -17.71
C ARG A 79 1.71 0.08 -17.33
N ALA A 80 0.79 0.20 -18.27
CA ALA A 80 -0.61 -0.12 -18.05
C ALA A 80 -0.81 -1.61 -17.71
N ARG A 81 -0.06 -2.53 -18.34
CA ARG A 81 -0.08 -3.96 -17.95
C ARG A 81 0.44 -4.20 -16.53
N ALA A 82 1.56 -3.57 -16.15
CA ALA A 82 2.11 -3.72 -14.81
C ALA A 82 1.18 -3.14 -13.74
N ALA A 83 0.58 -1.98 -14.01
CA ALA A 83 -0.42 -1.37 -13.15
C ALA A 83 -1.69 -2.24 -13.04
N LEU A 84 -2.13 -2.88 -14.13
CA LEU A 84 -3.26 -3.80 -14.11
C LEU A 84 -2.99 -5.02 -13.21
N ILE A 85 -1.81 -5.65 -13.33
CA ILE A 85 -1.43 -6.78 -12.48
C ILE A 85 -1.44 -6.34 -11.01
N LYS A 86 -0.81 -5.20 -10.69
CA LYS A 86 -0.85 -4.61 -9.35
C LYS A 86 -2.28 -4.44 -8.84
N GLY A 87 -3.16 -3.80 -9.63
CA GLY A 87 -4.54 -3.54 -9.24
C GLY A 87 -5.32 -4.82 -8.94
N ILE A 88 -5.14 -5.87 -9.76
CA ILE A 88 -5.75 -7.19 -9.54
C ILE A 88 -5.22 -7.83 -8.27
N THR A 89 -3.91 -7.81 -8.04
CA THR A 89 -3.30 -8.36 -6.82
C THR A 89 -3.85 -7.67 -5.58
N ILE A 90 -3.94 -6.33 -5.60
CA ILE A 90 -4.50 -5.56 -4.47
C ILE A 90 -5.96 -5.93 -4.20
N LEU A 91 -6.78 -6.04 -5.26
CA LEU A 91 -8.18 -6.44 -5.13
C LEU A 91 -8.34 -7.82 -4.52
N LEU A 92 -7.61 -8.82 -5.04
CA LEU A 92 -7.70 -10.20 -4.55
C LEU A 92 -7.29 -10.30 -3.07
N PHE A 93 -6.19 -9.64 -2.70
CA PHE A 93 -5.72 -9.64 -1.32
C PHE A 93 -6.68 -8.87 -0.40
N GLY A 94 -7.15 -7.69 -0.80
CA GLY A 94 -8.09 -6.88 -0.03
C GLY A 94 -9.41 -7.61 0.22
N ILE A 95 -9.94 -8.30 -0.79
CA ILE A 95 -11.11 -9.17 -0.63
C ILE A 95 -10.82 -10.31 0.35
N GLY A 96 -9.63 -10.93 0.26
CA GLY A 96 -9.20 -11.97 1.20
C GLY A 96 -9.15 -11.48 2.65
N VAL A 97 -8.54 -10.32 2.89
CA VAL A 97 -8.49 -9.69 4.23
C VAL A 97 -9.90 -9.40 4.73
N LEU A 98 -10.75 -8.79 3.89
CA LEU A 98 -12.14 -8.47 4.22
C LEU A 98 -12.95 -9.72 4.60
N ALA A 99 -12.89 -10.77 3.78
CA ALA A 99 -13.54 -12.05 4.05
C ALA A 99 -13.04 -12.67 5.36
N SER A 100 -11.74 -12.57 5.64
CA SER A 100 -11.16 -13.10 6.86
C SER A 100 -11.47 -12.25 8.10
N ALA A 101 -11.70 -10.95 7.94
CA ALA A 101 -12.19 -10.06 9.00
C ALA A 101 -13.66 -10.38 9.34
N VAL A 102 -14.51 -10.58 8.34
CA VAL A 102 -15.89 -11.07 8.54
C VAL A 102 -15.89 -12.43 9.25
N TRP A 103 -15.02 -13.35 8.83
CA TRP A 103 -14.87 -14.64 9.50
C TRP A 103 -14.44 -14.50 10.96
N GLY A 104 -13.48 -13.60 11.24
CA GLY A 104 -13.00 -13.31 12.59
C GLY A 104 -14.08 -12.71 13.49
N LEU A 105 -14.96 -11.88 12.93
CA LEU A 105 -16.11 -11.32 13.64
C LEU A 105 -17.11 -12.41 14.07
N LEU A 106 -17.32 -13.43 13.22
CA LEU A 106 -18.25 -14.53 13.48
C LEU A 106 -17.68 -15.56 14.48
N HIS A 107 -16.36 -15.78 14.49
CA HIS A 107 -15.72 -16.83 15.29
C HIS A 107 -14.95 -16.33 16.51
N GLY A 108 -14.92 -15.01 16.76
CA GLY A 108 -14.35 -14.43 17.98
C GLY A 108 -12.83 -14.55 18.09
N ALA A 109 -12.09 -14.33 17.00
CA ALA A 109 -10.63 -14.34 17.04
C ALA A 109 -10.08 -13.12 17.79
N THR A 110 -9.19 -13.36 18.77
CA THR A 110 -8.47 -12.31 19.50
C THR A 110 -7.03 -12.26 19.01
N PRO A 111 -6.60 -11.17 18.34
CA PRO A 111 -5.23 -11.05 17.87
C PRO A 111 -4.26 -10.80 19.02
N ASP A 112 -2.99 -11.14 18.83
CA ASP A 112 -1.93 -10.83 19.81
C ASP A 112 -1.62 -9.32 19.80
N PRO A 113 -1.98 -8.56 20.86
CA PRO A 113 -1.79 -7.12 20.89
C PRO A 113 -0.31 -6.71 20.93
N PHE A 114 0.59 -7.54 21.47
CA PHE A 114 2.02 -7.22 21.51
C PHE A 114 2.65 -7.34 20.13
N ALA A 115 2.30 -8.39 19.38
CA ALA A 115 2.72 -8.52 18.00
C ALA A 115 2.21 -7.35 17.14
N MET A 116 0.93 -6.96 17.30
CA MET A 116 0.37 -5.78 16.63
C MET A 116 1.14 -4.50 16.96
N GLY A 117 1.43 -4.25 18.23
CA GLY A 117 2.14 -3.05 18.67
C GLY A 117 3.58 -2.98 18.16
N ILE A 118 4.33 -4.08 18.28
CA ILE A 118 5.73 -4.14 17.85
C ILE A 118 5.84 -4.01 16.32
N VAL A 119 5.06 -4.79 15.58
CA VAL A 119 5.12 -4.78 14.12
C VAL A 119 4.58 -3.47 13.57
N GLY A 120 3.46 -2.97 14.09
CA GLY A 120 2.93 -1.65 13.71
C GLY A 120 3.90 -0.52 14.01
N PHE A 121 4.66 -0.58 15.10
CA PHE A 121 5.71 0.40 15.39
C PHE A 121 6.89 0.32 14.40
N LEU A 122 7.32 -0.88 14.03
CA LEU A 122 8.34 -1.06 12.99
C LEU A 122 7.85 -0.53 11.63
N ALA A 123 6.61 -0.82 11.26
CA ALA A 123 5.96 -0.31 10.06
C ALA A 123 5.94 1.23 10.04
N LEU A 124 5.54 1.84 11.15
CA LEU A 124 5.54 3.28 11.33
C LEU A 124 6.95 3.87 11.13
N LEU A 125 7.99 3.28 11.72
CA LEU A 125 9.37 3.73 11.54
C LEU A 125 9.80 3.68 10.08
N VAL A 126 9.44 2.61 9.37
CA VAL A 126 9.75 2.47 7.94
C VAL A 126 9.03 3.53 7.12
N ASN A 127 7.71 3.70 7.29
CA ASN A 127 6.94 4.67 6.52
C ASN A 127 7.33 6.12 6.83
N ILE A 128 7.65 6.45 8.10
CA ILE A 128 8.21 7.76 8.44
C ILE A 128 9.57 7.95 7.76
N SER A 129 10.45 6.95 7.77
CA SER A 129 11.76 7.05 7.12
C SER A 129 11.63 7.30 5.61
N VAL A 130 10.71 6.59 4.94
CA VAL A 130 10.39 6.78 3.52
C VAL A 130 9.80 8.17 3.27
N ALA A 131 8.82 8.59 4.07
CA ALA A 131 8.19 9.91 3.96
C ALA A 131 9.20 11.05 4.18
N LEU A 132 10.16 10.91 5.10
CA LEU A 132 11.23 11.87 5.35
C LEU A 132 12.22 11.94 4.19
N MET A 133 12.62 10.79 3.62
CA MET A 133 13.46 10.76 2.41
C MET A 133 12.78 11.45 1.22
N LEU A 134 11.47 11.27 1.10
CA LEU A 134 10.64 11.89 0.05
C LEU A 134 10.26 13.34 0.35
N TYR A 135 10.43 13.81 1.59
CA TYR A 135 9.98 15.14 2.03
C TYR A 135 10.53 16.26 1.16
N ARG A 136 11.79 16.16 0.74
CA ARG A 136 12.41 17.18 -0.12
C ARG A 136 11.84 17.25 -1.54
N TYR A 137 11.01 16.28 -1.93
CA TYR A 137 10.33 16.20 -3.22
C TYR A 137 8.83 16.57 -3.11
N ARG A 138 8.33 16.96 -1.94
CA ARG A 138 6.91 17.29 -1.70
C ARG A 138 6.36 18.44 -2.55
N ALA A 139 7.23 19.33 -3.00
CA ALA A 139 6.91 20.48 -3.85
C ALA A 139 7.31 20.25 -5.32
N GLY A 140 7.64 19.01 -5.67
CA GLY A 140 7.94 18.60 -7.04
C GLY A 140 6.68 18.52 -7.90
N ASP A 141 6.78 17.77 -9.00
CA ASP A 141 5.65 17.55 -9.89
C ASP A 141 4.53 16.74 -9.21
N ALA A 142 3.40 16.59 -9.91
CA ALA A 142 2.24 15.88 -9.37
C ALA A 142 2.57 14.45 -8.92
N ASN A 143 3.50 13.77 -9.62
CA ASN A 143 3.95 12.43 -9.28
C ASN A 143 4.74 12.41 -7.97
N MET A 144 5.76 13.26 -7.84
CA MET A 144 6.57 13.35 -6.61
C MET A 144 5.73 13.75 -5.39
N ARG A 145 4.82 14.71 -5.57
CA ARG A 145 3.90 15.13 -4.51
C ARG A 145 2.95 14.00 -4.10
N SER A 146 2.43 13.25 -5.08
CA SER A 146 1.54 12.12 -4.84
C SER A 146 2.21 11.04 -4.00
N VAL A 147 3.42 10.61 -4.39
CA VAL A 147 4.19 9.58 -3.68
C VAL A 147 4.50 10.00 -2.24
N TRP A 148 4.82 11.28 -1.99
CA TRP A 148 5.00 11.79 -0.63
C TRP A 148 3.70 11.76 0.20
N ILE A 149 2.56 12.10 -0.41
CA ILE A 149 1.25 12.04 0.27
C ILE A 149 0.88 10.60 0.63
N CYS A 150 1.14 9.61 -0.24
CA CYS A 150 0.94 8.18 0.05
C CYS A 150 1.67 7.79 1.32
N SER A 151 3.01 7.93 1.31
CA SER A 151 3.86 7.47 2.40
C SER A 151 3.50 8.15 3.74
N ARG A 152 3.03 9.39 3.69
CA ARG A 152 2.50 10.09 4.87
C ARG A 152 1.18 9.47 5.37
N ASN A 153 0.27 9.12 4.46
CA ASN A 153 -0.99 8.50 4.84
C ASN A 153 -0.76 7.07 5.36
N ASP A 154 0.20 6.34 4.83
CA ASP A 154 0.56 4.99 5.30
C ASP A 154 1.10 5.06 6.75
N ALA A 155 1.90 6.07 7.06
CA ALA A 155 2.30 6.32 8.44
C ALA A 155 1.11 6.60 9.37
N ILE A 156 0.05 7.28 8.89
CA ILE A 156 -1.18 7.47 9.66
C ILE A 156 -1.91 6.13 9.86
N ASN A 157 -1.96 5.28 8.83
CA ASN A 157 -2.52 3.94 8.95
C ASN A 157 -1.78 3.09 9.98
N ASN A 158 -0.44 3.12 10.01
CA ASN A 158 0.33 2.39 11.03
C ASN A 158 0.00 2.88 12.46
N VAL A 159 -0.23 4.19 12.64
CA VAL A 159 -0.70 4.72 13.94
C VAL A 159 -2.07 4.14 14.31
N LEU A 160 -2.99 3.99 13.36
CA LEU A 160 -4.29 3.34 13.60
C LEU A 160 -4.12 1.87 13.98
N VAL A 161 -3.17 1.14 13.36
CA VAL A 161 -2.86 -0.25 13.71
C VAL A 161 -2.30 -0.36 15.14
N ILE A 162 -1.36 0.50 15.51
CA ILE A 162 -0.81 0.55 16.88
C ILE A 162 -1.94 0.88 17.88
N ALA A 163 -2.78 1.87 17.57
CA ALA A 163 -3.93 2.22 18.40
C ALA A 163 -4.92 1.06 18.55
N ALA A 164 -5.16 0.29 17.48
CA ALA A 164 -5.95 -0.93 17.55
C ALA A 164 -5.32 -1.99 18.45
N GLY A 165 -4.00 -2.21 18.36
CA GLY A 165 -3.28 -3.14 19.25
C GLY A 165 -3.40 -2.76 20.73
N LEU A 166 -3.28 -1.46 21.04
CA LEU A 166 -3.51 -0.95 22.40
C LEU A 166 -4.96 -1.11 22.85
N ALA A 167 -5.92 -0.87 21.96
CA ALA A 167 -7.34 -1.06 22.24
C ALA A 167 -7.69 -2.54 22.46
N VAL A 168 -7.11 -3.46 21.68
CA VAL A 168 -7.24 -4.91 21.88
C VAL A 168 -6.71 -5.30 23.25
N LEU A 169 -5.54 -4.79 23.64
CA LEU A 169 -4.95 -5.03 24.95
C LEU A 169 -5.86 -4.55 26.09
N TRP A 170 -6.49 -3.38 25.93
CA TRP A 170 -7.32 -2.78 26.98
C TRP A 170 -8.73 -3.39 27.06
N LEU A 171 -9.34 -3.70 25.92
CA LEU A 171 -10.70 -4.28 25.85
C LEU A 171 -10.71 -5.80 26.00
N GLY A 172 -9.59 -6.48 25.72
CA GLY A 172 -9.54 -7.95 25.62
C GLY A 172 -10.38 -8.50 24.45
N SER A 173 -10.65 -7.69 23.43
CA SER A 173 -11.51 -8.02 22.29
C SER A 173 -10.78 -7.77 20.97
N GLY A 174 -11.00 -8.64 19.97
CA GLY A 174 -10.49 -8.45 18.61
C GLY A 174 -11.26 -7.43 17.77
N LEU A 175 -12.34 -6.85 18.29
CA LEU A 175 -13.16 -5.86 17.56
C LEU A 175 -12.36 -4.64 17.05
N PRO A 176 -11.42 -4.03 17.80
CA PRO A 176 -10.64 -2.91 17.30
C PRO A 176 -9.78 -3.26 16.07
N ASP A 177 -9.14 -4.43 16.07
CA ASP A 177 -8.38 -4.94 14.92
C ASP A 177 -9.28 -5.10 13.69
N LEU A 178 -10.45 -5.71 13.86
CA LEU A 178 -11.41 -5.93 12.78
C LEU A 178 -11.94 -4.62 12.17
N LEU A 179 -12.21 -3.60 13.00
CA LEU A 179 -12.67 -2.29 12.52
C LEU A 179 -11.60 -1.59 11.68
N VAL A 180 -10.34 -1.60 12.13
CA VAL A 180 -9.23 -1.01 11.37
C VAL A 180 -8.97 -1.80 10.10
N ALA A 181 -8.95 -3.14 10.17
CA ALA A 181 -8.79 -4.02 9.02
C ALA A 181 -9.87 -3.79 7.96
N PHE A 182 -11.14 -3.65 8.37
CA PHE A 182 -12.25 -3.38 7.47
C PHE A 182 -12.09 -2.03 6.76
N ALA A 183 -11.72 -0.98 7.50
CA ALA A 183 -11.49 0.34 6.92
C ALA A 183 -10.35 0.33 5.89
N MET A 184 -9.21 -0.28 6.23
CA MET A 184 -8.05 -0.38 5.34
C MET A 184 -8.35 -1.26 4.12
N ALA A 185 -8.98 -2.43 4.30
CA ALA A 185 -9.37 -3.30 3.21
C ALA A 185 -10.37 -2.63 2.24
N ALA A 186 -11.35 -1.87 2.76
CA ALA A 186 -12.29 -1.13 1.93
C ALA A 186 -11.58 -0.08 1.05
N LEU A 187 -10.63 0.66 1.64
CA LEU A 187 -9.82 1.64 0.92
C LEU A 187 -8.87 0.98 -0.10
N GLY A 188 -8.25 -0.15 0.26
CA GLY A 188 -7.40 -0.93 -0.65
C GLY A 188 -8.18 -1.47 -1.84
N ILE A 189 -9.39 -2.00 -1.60
CA ILE A 189 -10.29 -2.48 -2.66
C ILE A 189 -10.74 -1.33 -3.56
N SER A 190 -11.15 -0.19 -3.01
CA SER A 190 -11.57 0.97 -3.82
C SER A 190 -10.43 1.49 -4.69
N GLY A 191 -9.22 1.58 -4.14
CA GLY A 191 -8.01 1.95 -4.87
C GLY A 191 -7.63 0.94 -5.95
N GLY A 192 -7.61 -0.35 -5.62
CA GLY A 192 -7.33 -1.44 -6.56
C GLY A 192 -8.30 -1.45 -7.75
N TRP A 193 -9.60 -1.26 -7.48
CA TRP A 193 -10.64 -1.18 -8.53
C TRP A 193 -10.41 -0.02 -9.49
N GLN A 194 -10.04 1.15 -8.96
CA GLN A 194 -9.73 2.33 -9.78
C GLN A 194 -8.51 2.09 -10.67
N ILE A 195 -7.44 1.50 -10.12
CA ILE A 195 -6.22 1.16 -10.88
C ILE A 195 -6.56 0.20 -12.03
N VAL A 196 -7.34 -0.84 -11.76
CA VAL A 196 -7.78 -1.81 -12.78
C VAL A 196 -8.57 -1.10 -13.87
N ARG A 197 -9.58 -0.29 -13.51
CA ARG A 197 -10.42 0.41 -14.47
C ARG A 197 -9.60 1.37 -15.35
N GLN A 198 -8.69 2.13 -14.75
CA GLN A 198 -7.82 3.05 -15.49
C GLN A 198 -6.88 2.29 -16.42
N SER A 199 -6.24 1.22 -15.93
CA SER A 199 -5.28 0.44 -16.72
C SER A 199 -5.94 -0.26 -17.91
N VAL A 200 -7.18 -0.77 -17.74
CA VAL A 200 -7.96 -1.33 -18.86
C VAL A 200 -8.32 -0.27 -19.90
N HIS A 201 -8.65 0.96 -19.47
CA HIS A 201 -8.92 2.07 -20.38
C HIS A 201 -7.68 2.42 -21.20
N GLU A 202 -6.52 2.61 -20.54
CA GLU A 202 -5.25 2.94 -21.20
C GLU A 202 -4.81 1.85 -22.19
N LEU A 203 -5.07 0.57 -21.89
CA LEU A 203 -4.78 -0.54 -22.81
C LEU A 203 -5.69 -0.55 -24.03
N ARG A 204 -6.96 -0.15 -23.88
CA ARG A 204 -7.92 -0.06 -24.99
C ARG A 204 -7.64 1.13 -25.89
N GLU A 205 -7.31 2.29 -25.33
CA GLU A 205 -6.96 3.49 -26.10
C GLU A 205 -5.67 3.31 -26.91
N ASN A 206 -4.66 2.63 -26.37
CA ASN A 206 -3.44 2.31 -27.13
C ASN A 206 -3.64 1.25 -28.23
N GLN A 207 -4.79 0.57 -28.27
CA GLN A 207 -5.14 -0.40 -29.32
C GLN A 207 -6.02 0.22 -30.44
N ALA A 208 -6.58 1.41 -30.22
CA ALA A 208 -7.32 2.11 -31.26
C ALA A 208 -6.32 2.67 -32.31
N PRO A 209 -6.44 2.30 -33.61
CA PRO A 209 -5.62 2.92 -34.63
C PRO A 209 -5.92 4.42 -34.65
N ALA A 210 -4.86 5.25 -34.77
CA ALA A 210 -5.02 6.67 -35.05
C ALA A 210 -5.80 6.80 -36.36
N VAL A 211 -7.05 7.26 -36.28
CA VAL A 211 -7.91 7.60 -37.42
C VAL A 211 -7.53 8.97 -37.94
#